data_AF-A0A957YPY3-F1
#
_entry.id   AF-A0A957YPY3-F1
#
_cell.length_a   1.000
_cell.length_b   1.000
_cell.length_c   1.000
_cell.angle_alpha   90.00
_cell.angle_beta   90.00
_cell.angle_gamma   90.00
#
_symmetry.space_group_name_H-M   'P 1'
#
loop_
_entity.id
_entity.type
_entity.pdbx_description
1 polymer ?
#
loop_
_entity_poly.entity_id
_entity_poly.type
_entity_poly.pdbx_seq_one_letter_code
_entity_poly.pdbx_strand_id
1 'polypeptide(L)'
;GRFSMGRYMPGAKITSVHGQMQKIEERFIIPMYHPAAALHQPALRPSILADFAKLPEQLNEARAALGRQVVEKKKSTASQNFEKPQQLSLF
;
A
#
# COMPACT_ATOMS: atom_id res chain seq x y z
N GLY A 1 1.72 9.65 0.37
CA GLY A 1 2.47 10.83 0.86
C GLY A 1 1.86 12.12 0.32
N ARG A 2 2.27 13.29 0.83
CA ARG A 2 1.68 14.61 0.49
C ARG A 2 1.59 14.87 -1.02
N PHE A 3 2.67 14.64 -1.77
CA PHE A 3 2.70 14.91 -3.22
C PHE A 3 1.71 14.05 -4.00
N SER A 4 1.68 12.74 -3.75
CA SER A 4 0.74 11.81 -4.40
C SER A 4 -0.70 12.13 -4.03
N MET A 5 -0.97 12.48 -2.76
CA MET A 5 -2.29 12.89 -2.30
C MET A 5 -2.76 14.17 -3.02
N GLY A 6 -1.89 15.17 -3.16
CA GLY A 6 -2.23 16.46 -3.76
C GLY A 6 -2.69 16.37 -5.23
N ARG A 7 -2.34 15.31 -5.95
CA ARG A 7 -2.84 15.05 -7.31
C ARG A 7 -4.35 14.78 -7.35
N TYR A 8 -4.90 14.22 -6.29
CA TYR A 8 -6.29 13.80 -6.22
C TYR A 8 -7.11 14.63 -5.22
N MET A 9 -6.44 15.26 -4.25
CA MET A 9 -7.04 16.01 -3.17
C MET A 9 -6.36 17.38 -3.01
N PRO A 10 -6.63 18.33 -3.92
CA PRO A 10 -6.03 19.65 -3.84
C PRO A 10 -6.44 20.35 -2.54
N GLY A 11 -5.46 20.89 -1.81
CA GLY A 11 -5.70 21.62 -0.56
C GLY A 11 -5.88 20.75 0.70
N ALA A 12 -5.99 19.43 0.58
CA ALA A 12 -6.08 18.55 1.75
C ALA A 12 -4.78 18.52 2.55
N LYS A 13 -4.89 18.40 3.88
CA LYS A 13 -3.74 18.21 4.77
C LYS A 13 -3.56 16.72 5.06
N ILE A 14 -2.39 16.17 4.74
CA ILE A 14 -2.09 14.74 4.96
C ILE A 14 -2.29 14.32 6.42
N THR A 15 -2.05 15.23 7.37
CA THR A 15 -2.25 14.98 8.80
C THR A 15 -3.69 14.74 9.20
N SER A 16 -4.66 15.18 8.39
CA SER A 16 -6.08 15.02 8.68
C SER A 16 -6.71 13.84 7.93
N VAL A 17 -6.17 13.48 6.76
CA VAL A 17 -6.83 12.53 5.83
C VAL A 17 -6.10 11.20 5.70
N HIS A 18 -4.90 11.05 6.30
CA HIS A 18 -4.16 9.79 6.18
C HIS A 18 -4.97 8.59 6.69
N GLY A 19 -4.86 7.45 6.00
CA GLY A 19 -5.51 6.20 6.37
C GLY A 19 -7.03 6.18 6.19
N GLN A 20 -7.62 7.22 5.58
CA GLN A 20 -9.07 7.30 5.34
C GLN A 20 -9.36 7.11 3.85
N MET A 21 -10.21 6.14 3.52
CA MET A 21 -10.66 5.94 2.15
C MET A 21 -11.63 7.04 1.74
N GLN A 22 -11.40 7.64 0.57
CA GLN A 22 -12.33 8.60 -0.03
C GLN A 22 -12.60 8.24 -1.49
N LYS A 23 -13.88 8.35 -1.88
CA LYS A 23 -14.29 8.20 -3.27
C LYS A 23 -14.16 9.56 -3.97
N ILE A 24 -13.31 9.62 -4.99
CA ILE A 24 -13.07 10.81 -5.80
C ILE A 24 -13.34 10.39 -7.24
N GLU A 25 -14.38 10.98 -7.83
CA GLU A 25 -14.91 10.58 -9.14
C GLU A 25 -15.19 9.06 -9.16
N GLU A 26 -14.57 8.33 -10.08
CA GLU A 26 -14.71 6.89 -10.28
C GLU A 26 -13.64 6.06 -9.56
N ARG A 27 -12.88 6.66 -8.63
CA ARG A 27 -11.75 6.00 -7.95
C ARG A 27 -11.85 6.12 -6.43
N PHE A 28 -11.54 5.02 -5.75
CA PHE A 28 -11.29 5.03 -4.32
C PHE A 28 -9.81 5.33 -4.07
N ILE A 29 -9.54 6.32 -3.23
CA ILE A 29 -8.21 6.84 -2.96
C ILE A 29 -7.98 6.79 -1.46
N ILE A 30 -6.90 6.14 -1.06
CA ILE A 30 -6.51 6.01 0.35
C ILE A 30 -5.16 6.72 0.49
N PRO A 31 -5.12 8.01 0.87
CA PRO A 31 -3.86 8.69 1.11
C PRO A 31 -3.22 8.16 2.41
N MET A 32 -1.92 7.94 2.37
CA MET A 32 -1.13 7.52 3.54
C MET A 32 0.10 8.40 3.67
N TYR A 33 0.71 8.44 4.87
CA TYR A 33 2.04 9.01 5.02
C TYR A 33 3.05 8.28 4.14
N HIS A 34 4.08 9.00 3.70
CA HIS A 34 5.16 8.37 2.93
C HIS A 34 6.00 7.50 3.89
N PRO A 35 6.36 6.25 3.56
CA PRO A 35 7.13 5.39 4.46
C PRO A 35 8.45 6.01 4.94
N ALA A 36 9.12 6.78 4.08
CA ALA A 36 10.33 7.52 4.46
C ALA A 36 10.10 8.55 5.59
N ALA A 37 8.87 9.02 5.82
CA ALA A 37 8.56 9.90 6.95
C ALA A 37 8.80 9.21 8.30
N ALA A 38 8.63 7.89 8.38
CA ALA A 38 8.96 7.12 9.58
C ALA A 38 10.47 7.04 9.86
N LEU A 39 11.31 7.19 8.82
CA LEU A 39 12.77 7.19 8.97
C LEU A 39 13.26 8.50 9.58
N HIS A 40 12.68 9.62 9.14
CA HIS A 40 13.04 10.95 9.65
C HIS A 40 12.30 11.32 10.94
N GLN A 41 11.08 10.81 11.13
CA GLN A 41 10.24 11.07 12.31
C GLN A 41 9.71 9.74 12.86
N PRO A 42 10.44 9.10 13.79
CA PRO A 42 10.08 7.80 14.35
C PRO A 42 8.69 7.77 14.99
N ALA A 43 8.23 8.91 15.54
CA ALA A 43 6.91 9.05 16.14
C ALA A 43 5.74 8.80 15.18
N LEU A 44 5.95 8.94 13.86
CA LEU A 44 4.92 8.65 12.85
C LEU A 44 4.80 7.16 12.50
N ARG A 45 5.78 6.34 12.90
CA ARG A 45 5.78 4.90 12.64
C ARG A 45 4.50 4.19 13.12
N PRO A 46 4.02 4.38 14.37
CA PRO A 46 2.78 3.74 14.82
C PRO A 46 1.57 4.15 14.00
N SER A 47 1.43 5.42 13.63
CA SER A 47 0.33 5.90 12.79
C SER A 47 0.35 5.25 11.41
N ILE A 48 1.52 5.16 10.78
CA ILE A 48 1.68 4.47 9.49
C ILE A 48 1.24 3.01 9.59
N LEU A 49 1.71 2.28 10.62
CA LEU A 49 1.34 0.88 10.80
C LEU A 49 -0.16 0.71 11.04
N ALA A 50 -0.78 1.60 11.82
CA ALA A 50 -2.22 1.58 12.05
C ALA A 50 -3.01 1.84 10.76
N ASP A 51 -2.56 2.75 9.91
CA ASP A 51 -3.19 2.99 8.60
C ASP A 51 -3.09 1.74 7.71
N PHE A 52 -1.93 1.08 7.67
CA PHE A 52 -1.74 -0.16 6.90
C PHE A 52 -2.62 -1.30 7.42
N ALA A 53 -2.83 -1.39 8.73
CA ALA A 53 -3.69 -2.41 9.33
C ALA A 53 -5.16 -2.29 8.90
N LYS A 54 -5.64 -1.08 8.59
CA LYS A 54 -7.02 -0.82 8.14
C LYS A 54 -7.24 -1.05 6.65
N LEU A 55 -6.17 -1.14 5.85
CA LEU A 55 -6.27 -1.29 4.40
C LEU A 55 -7.09 -2.51 3.94
N PRO A 56 -6.96 -3.72 4.51
CA PRO A 56 -7.72 -4.88 4.04
C PRO A 56 -9.24 -4.66 4.09
N GLU A 57 -9.71 -4.03 5.17
CA GLU A 57 -11.12 -3.71 5.36
C GLU A 57 -11.61 -2.68 4.34
N GLN A 58 -10.89 -1.56 4.22
CA GLN A 58 -11.21 -0.50 3.24
C GLN A 58 -11.18 -1.00 1.79
N LEU A 59 -10.24 -1.89 1.46
CA LEU A 59 -10.16 -2.49 0.12
C LEU A 59 -11.35 -3.44 -0.15
N ASN A 60 -11.83 -4.15 0.86
CA ASN A 60 -13.01 -5.01 0.69
C ASN A 60 -14.26 -4.16 0.46
N GLU A 61 -14.42 -3.07 1.19
CA GLU A 61 -15.50 -2.10 0.98
C GLU A 61 -15.44 -1.48 -0.43
N ALA A 62 -14.26 -1.02 -0.86
CA ALA A 62 -14.07 -0.48 -2.21
C ALA A 62 -14.41 -1.50 -3.30
N ARG A 63 -14.01 -2.77 -3.13
CA ARG A 63 -14.31 -3.85 -4.09
C ARG A 63 -15.79 -4.15 -4.17
N ALA A 64 -16.47 -4.23 -3.03
CA ALA A 64 -17.91 -4.41 -2.97
C ALA A 64 -18.62 -3.27 -3.69
N ALA A 65 -18.20 -2.02 -3.47
CA ALA A 65 -18.78 -0.85 -4.12
C ALA A 65 -18.49 -0.77 -5.63
N LEU A 66 -17.34 -1.26 -6.09
CA LEU A 66 -16.96 -1.30 -7.52
C LEU A 66 -17.58 -2.48 -8.29
N GLY A 67 -18.24 -3.43 -7.61
CA GLY A 67 -18.74 -4.66 -8.23
C GLY A 67 -17.64 -5.53 -8.85
N ARG A 68 -16.37 -5.26 -8.55
CA ARG A 68 -15.22 -5.97 -9.14
C ARG A 68 -14.97 -7.21 -8.29
N GLN A 69 -15.26 -8.39 -8.84
CA GLN A 69 -14.95 -9.64 -8.18
C GLN A 69 -13.48 -9.67 -7.77
N VAL A 70 -13.24 -10.09 -6.52
CA VAL A 70 -11.92 -10.26 -5.94
C VAL A 70 -11.13 -11.16 -6.89
N VAL A 71 -10.13 -10.60 -7.58
CA VAL A 71 -9.12 -11.44 -8.21
C VAL A 71 -8.41 -12.11 -7.04
N GLU A 72 -8.81 -13.35 -6.74
CA GLU A 72 -8.11 -14.18 -5.77
C GLU A 72 -6.64 -14.11 -6.11
N LYS A 73 -5.82 -13.79 -5.10
CA LYS A 73 -4.37 -13.89 -5.24
C LYS A 73 -4.11 -15.32 -5.72
N LYS A 74 -3.77 -15.50 -7.01
CA LYS A 74 -2.85 -16.56 -7.40
C LYS A 74 -1.70 -16.40 -6.41
N LYS A 75 -1.59 -17.34 -5.46
CA LYS A 75 -0.36 -17.59 -4.74
C LYS A 75 0.68 -17.69 -5.84
N SER A 76 1.41 -16.61 -6.09
CA SER A 76 2.55 -16.62 -6.98
C SER A 76 3.48 -17.64 -6.38
N THR A 77 3.55 -18.78 -7.07
CA THR A 77 4.54 -19.84 -6.96
C THR A 77 5.90 -19.20 -6.71
N ALA A 78 6.26 -19.07 -5.43
CA ALA A 78 7.59 -18.73 -4.97
C ALA A 78 8.18 -19.94 -4.25
N SER A 79 8.01 -21.12 -4.84
CA SER A 79 9.05 -22.15 -4.76
C SER A 79 9.96 -21.87 -5.95
N GLN A 80 10.84 -20.89 -5.79
CA GLN A 80 12.01 -20.83 -6.65
C GLN A 80 12.78 -22.12 -6.34
N ASN A 81 12.94 -22.99 -7.34
CA ASN A 81 13.97 -24.03 -7.28
C ASN A 81 15.30 -23.30 -7.09
N PHE A 82 15.78 -23.22 -5.85
CA PHE A 82 17.18 -22.93 -5.56
C PHE A 82 17.97 -24.17 -5.94
N GLU A 83 18.13 -24.42 -7.24
CA GLU A 83 19.28 -25.21 -7.67
C GLU A 83 20.52 -24.42 -7.28
N LYS A 84 21.29 -24.98 -6.34
CA LYS A 84 22.54 -24.38 -5.86
C LYS A 84 23.41 -24.05 -7.07
N PRO A 85 23.85 -22.80 -7.27
CA PRO A 85 24.79 -22.50 -8.35
C PRO A 85 26.07 -23.31 -8.09
N GLN A 86 26.34 -24.29 -8.96
CA GLN A 86 27.56 -25.07 -8.88
C GLN A 86 28.69 -24.24 -9.48
N GLN A 87 29.64 -23.85 -8.64
CA GLN A 87 30.87 -23.19 -9.05
C GLN A 87 31.72 -24.21 -9.81
N LEU A 88 31.92 -23.99 -11.12
CA LEU A 88 32.85 -24.78 -11.91
C LEU A 88 34.28 -24.44 -11.46
N SER A 89 35.08 -25.45 -11.15
CA SER A 89 36.49 -25.28 -10.83
C SER A 89 37.24 -24.91 -12.10
N LEU A 90 37.75 -23.68 -12.16
CA LEU A 90 38.75 -23.26 -13.14
C LEU A 90 40.15 -23.52 -12.56
N PHE A 91 40.48 -24.79 -12.34
CA PHE A 91 41.83 -25.31 -12.14
C PHE A 91 41.86 -26.78 -12.58
#